data_AF-A0A497R4U0-F1
#
_entry.id   AF-A0A497R4U0-F1
#
_cell.length_a   1.000
_cell.length_b   1.000
_cell.length_c   1.000
_cell.angle_alpha   90.00
_cell.angle_beta   90.00
_cell.angle_gamma   90.00
#
_symmetry.space_group_name_H-M   'P 1'
#
loop_
_entity.id
_entity.type
_entity.pdbx_description
1 polymer ?
#
loop_
_entity_poly.entity_id
_entity_poly.type
_entity_poly.pdbx_seq_one_letter_code
_entity_poly.pdbx_strand_id
1 'polypeptide(L)'
;MLSLFAVVFLPLIATWFLYSRGKVLCIMANGPVLTWRCDPLLYDPQAVSADAWLTANKLIEQGQLERIFYDPAALKLELYPILVRKVDFLRERQSDRILARFPFKVLTEDEIAAINDRLLSLAEQVHHYFYRSIDFSIRSWREKLRHYLERGALPFPLLRCLWKINPELVHYPQDSVIFESARGKRYTIPCKITKQLVYLCGVVNGDGHLRTHWLRIVDETKEHIQFLSQLFMQLFSDGGVIFQSGNAWNVEIRSSQAVRLFHFLTDQTINGAKYGSLREPVFFQLLDQPYRSLYWRGVMDADGSYKNQISFGSASKRYISDFQLFLRSVGIKSSITTMKTGTFLLQIPLDFKLPFARQIGVHNPKKKRDLKNLLNKKSLIFNGLREEHITREGYFDLSKLTPLYVLGLEAYLKAYRKPLSYAAVERKLGLSSGQYYHYEHGTRALPFPLLFKLFDLKEPNTLMKKLVALPGKLLFRALTSRPHPLPLKPTQELLFVMSHLLPLTNWTRILQPTKQLYQAIERLFEVEPVKKHIRDKLLLRFLQTFGDYRKIEIGIFRNLISY
;
A
#
# COMPACT_ATOMS: atom_id res chain seq x y z
N MET A 1 0.28 -30.79 -14.07
CA MET A 1 0.19 -30.29 -12.67
C MET A 1 -1.05 -29.41 -12.52
N LEU A 2 -2.23 -30.02 -12.66
CA LEU A 2 -3.54 -29.36 -12.61
C LEU A 2 -4.50 -30.39 -11.98
N SER A 3 -4.49 -30.54 -10.65
CA SER A 3 -5.43 -31.44 -9.95
C SER A 3 -5.33 -31.33 -8.41
N LEU A 4 -5.31 -30.13 -7.82
CA LEU A 4 -5.34 -30.03 -6.34
C LEU A 4 -5.98 -28.77 -5.76
N PHE A 5 -6.82 -28.05 -6.52
CA PHE A 5 -7.49 -26.82 -6.04
C PHE A 5 -9.03 -26.91 -5.96
N ALA A 6 -9.62 -28.09 -6.11
CA ALA A 6 -11.08 -28.26 -6.21
C ALA A 6 -11.79 -28.64 -4.89
N VAL A 7 -11.09 -28.87 -3.77
CA VAL A 7 -11.71 -29.51 -2.58
C VAL A 7 -12.13 -28.52 -1.47
N VAL A 8 -11.77 -27.23 -1.55
CA VAL A 8 -12.05 -26.27 -0.45
C VAL A 8 -13.15 -25.24 -0.78
N PHE A 9 -13.60 -25.11 -2.03
CA PHE A 9 -14.52 -24.03 -2.43
C PHE A 9 -15.98 -24.42 -2.72
N LEU A 10 -16.33 -25.72 -2.69
CA LEU A 10 -17.69 -26.16 -2.98
C LEU A 10 -18.75 -25.98 -1.87
N PRO A 11 -18.45 -25.87 -0.56
CA PRO A 11 -19.52 -25.71 0.44
C PRO A 11 -20.10 -24.28 0.51
N LEU A 12 -19.43 -23.26 -0.05
CA LEU A 12 -19.86 -21.86 0.08
C LEU A 12 -20.77 -21.40 -1.07
N ILE A 13 -20.66 -21.99 -2.25
CA ILE A 13 -21.48 -21.62 -3.42
C ILE A 13 -22.85 -22.34 -3.38
N ALA A 14 -22.93 -23.54 -2.79
CA ALA A 14 -24.19 -24.28 -2.65
C ALA A 14 -25.17 -23.61 -1.68
N THR A 15 -24.67 -22.95 -0.63
CA THR A 15 -25.51 -22.18 0.31
C THR A 15 -25.99 -20.86 -0.31
N TRP A 16 -25.25 -20.31 -1.27
CA TRP A 16 -25.60 -19.05 -1.93
C TRP A 16 -26.70 -19.22 -2.98
N PHE A 17 -26.73 -20.35 -3.69
CA PHE A 17 -27.78 -20.63 -4.68
C PHE A 17 -29.13 -21.03 -4.08
N LEU A 18 -29.18 -21.39 -2.79
CA LEU A 18 -30.44 -21.62 -2.08
C LEU A 18 -31.08 -20.35 -1.53
N TYR A 19 -30.36 -19.23 -1.49
CA TYR A 19 -30.87 -17.94 -0.97
C TYR A 19 -31.44 -17.01 -2.06
N SER A 20 -31.22 -17.31 -3.35
CA SER A 20 -31.62 -16.45 -4.46
C SER A 20 -33.01 -16.75 -5.05
N ARG A 21 -33.84 -17.56 -4.37
CA ARG A 21 -35.26 -17.72 -4.70
C ARG A 21 -36.08 -17.30 -3.51
N GLY A 22 -36.77 -16.16 -3.63
CA GLY A 22 -37.70 -15.58 -2.67
C GLY A 22 -38.81 -16.53 -2.24
N LYS A 23 -38.47 -17.48 -1.37
CA LYS A 23 -39.41 -18.20 -0.52
C LYS A 23 -39.34 -17.58 0.86
N VAL A 24 -40.31 -16.72 1.12
CA VAL A 24 -40.79 -16.41 2.46
C VAL A 24 -41.07 -17.76 3.14
N LEU A 25 -40.15 -18.16 4.01
CA LEU A 25 -40.32 -19.26 4.92
C LEU A 25 -41.38 -18.80 5.93
N CYS A 26 -42.64 -19.08 5.62
CA CYS A 26 -43.74 -19.01 6.57
C CYS A 26 -43.53 -20.17 7.56
N ILE A 27 -42.62 -19.97 8.51
CA ILE A 27 -42.35 -20.90 9.61
C ILE A 27 -43.42 -20.67 10.67
N MET A 28 -44.18 -21.73 10.90
CA MET A 28 -44.98 -22.08 12.09
C MET A 28 -45.12 -20.99 13.16
N ALA A 29 -46.38 -20.60 13.41
CA ALA A 29 -46.82 -19.50 14.28
C ALA A 29 -46.44 -19.58 15.78
N ASN A 30 -45.63 -20.53 16.23
CA ASN A 30 -45.17 -20.63 17.62
C ASN A 30 -43.65 -20.85 17.71
N GLY A 31 -42.86 -20.07 16.96
CA GLY A 31 -41.44 -19.95 17.23
C GLY A 31 -41.19 -19.45 18.67
N PRO A 32 -40.03 -19.77 19.29
CA PRO A 32 -39.73 -19.36 20.65
C PRO A 32 -39.93 -17.85 20.84
N VAL A 33 -40.47 -17.48 22.00
CA VAL A 33 -40.65 -16.08 22.39
C VAL A 33 -39.30 -15.37 22.29
N LEU A 34 -39.25 -14.26 21.53
CA LEU A 34 -38.02 -13.49 21.37
C LEU A 34 -37.80 -12.73 22.68
N THR A 35 -36.69 -13.02 23.33
CA THR A 35 -36.24 -12.34 24.55
C THR A 35 -34.84 -11.81 24.31
N TRP A 36 -34.41 -10.78 25.04
CA TRP A 36 -33.03 -10.29 24.92
C TRP A 36 -31.97 -11.37 25.20
N ARG A 37 -32.33 -12.45 25.92
CA ARG A 37 -31.42 -13.57 26.20
C ARG A 37 -31.22 -14.49 24.99
N CYS A 38 -32.26 -14.67 24.19
CA CYS A 38 -32.29 -15.53 23.02
C CYS A 38 -32.28 -14.77 21.69
N ASP A 39 -32.21 -13.43 21.70
CA ASP A 39 -32.05 -12.65 20.47
C ASP A 39 -30.73 -13.04 19.80
N PRO A 40 -30.78 -13.63 18.58
CA PRO A 40 -29.58 -14.09 17.90
C PRO A 40 -28.64 -12.93 17.54
N LEU A 41 -29.12 -11.69 17.44
CA LEU A 41 -28.27 -10.52 17.16
C LEU A 41 -27.58 -9.95 18.40
N LEU A 42 -28.00 -10.33 19.62
CA LEU A 42 -27.34 -9.96 20.88
C LEU A 42 -26.30 -10.99 21.33
N TYR A 43 -25.86 -11.89 20.45
CA TYR A 43 -25.03 -13.01 20.86
C TYR A 43 -23.74 -12.57 21.57
N ASP A 44 -23.68 -12.89 22.85
CA ASP A 44 -22.47 -12.85 23.66
C ASP A 44 -22.52 -14.10 24.55
N PRO A 45 -21.82 -15.20 24.16
CA PRO A 45 -21.99 -16.51 24.78
C PRO A 45 -21.59 -16.51 26.26
N GLN A 46 -20.70 -15.60 26.64
CA GLN A 46 -20.36 -15.28 28.01
C GLN A 46 -20.31 -13.77 28.07
N ALA A 47 -21.23 -13.09 28.75
CA ALA A 47 -21.23 -11.63 28.81
C ALA A 47 -19.88 -11.13 29.32
N VAL A 48 -19.02 -10.71 28.39
CA VAL A 48 -17.64 -10.34 28.67
C VAL A 48 -17.57 -8.86 29.01
N SER A 49 -16.42 -8.44 29.56
CA SER A 49 -16.20 -7.03 29.93
C SER A 49 -16.41 -6.10 28.73
N ALA A 50 -16.63 -4.81 29.01
CA ALA A 50 -17.01 -3.82 28.00
C ALA A 50 -16.06 -3.68 26.80
N ASP A 51 -14.84 -4.22 26.89
CA ASP A 51 -13.78 -4.16 25.88
C ASP A 51 -13.87 -5.30 24.84
N ALA A 52 -14.75 -6.29 25.04
CA ALA A 52 -14.84 -7.50 24.21
C ALA A 52 -15.98 -7.46 23.19
N TRP A 53 -16.18 -6.35 22.50
CA TRP A 53 -17.17 -6.27 21.41
C TRP A 53 -16.89 -7.33 20.33
N LEU A 54 -17.97 -7.90 19.78
CA LEU A 54 -17.89 -8.68 18.56
C LEU A 54 -17.55 -7.76 17.39
N THR A 55 -16.73 -8.27 16.48
CA THR A 55 -16.30 -7.55 15.29
C THR A 55 -16.69 -8.34 14.06
N ALA A 56 -16.80 -7.67 12.91
CA ALA A 56 -17.17 -8.29 11.64
C ALA A 56 -16.25 -9.49 11.32
N ASN A 57 -14.96 -9.37 11.62
CA ASN A 57 -13.98 -10.45 11.42
C ASN A 57 -14.34 -11.71 12.22
N LYS A 58 -14.64 -11.56 13.52
CA LYS A 58 -15.01 -12.68 14.39
C LYS A 58 -16.31 -13.35 13.92
N LEU A 59 -17.30 -12.56 13.50
CA LEU A 59 -18.57 -13.06 12.97
C LEU A 59 -18.37 -13.87 11.68
N ILE A 60 -17.49 -13.43 10.77
CA ILE A 60 -17.17 -14.18 9.54
C ILE A 60 -16.45 -15.48 9.86
N GLU A 61 -15.48 -15.45 10.78
CA GLU A 61 -14.77 -16.65 11.23
C GLU A 61 -15.73 -17.66 11.88
N GLN A 62 -16.88 -17.22 12.39
CA GLN A 62 -17.98 -18.04 12.91
C GLN A 62 -19.05 -18.40 11.87
N GLY A 63 -18.92 -17.94 10.62
CA GLY A 63 -19.90 -18.17 9.55
C GLY A 63 -21.21 -17.39 9.70
N GLN A 64 -21.22 -16.28 10.43
CA GLN A 64 -22.41 -15.48 10.78
C GLN A 64 -22.51 -14.19 9.96
N LEU A 65 -22.55 -14.31 8.62
CA LEU A 65 -22.57 -13.16 7.70
C LEU A 65 -23.86 -12.33 7.84
N GLU A 66 -24.98 -12.98 8.15
CA GLU A 66 -26.31 -12.39 8.37
C GLU A 66 -26.33 -11.43 9.58
N ARG A 67 -25.34 -11.52 10.45
CA ARG A 67 -25.18 -10.60 11.59
C ARG A 67 -24.34 -9.38 11.25
N ILE A 68 -23.70 -9.37 10.09
CA ILE A 68 -22.95 -8.21 9.59
C ILE A 68 -23.84 -7.45 8.63
N PHE A 69 -24.54 -8.16 7.75
CA PHE A 69 -25.40 -7.59 6.73
C PHE A 69 -26.80 -8.16 6.83
N TYR A 70 -27.81 -7.30 6.90
CA TYR A 70 -29.20 -7.73 6.70
C TYR A 70 -29.56 -7.79 5.21
N ASP A 71 -28.87 -6.99 4.37
CA ASP A 71 -28.92 -7.08 2.91
C ASP A 71 -27.48 -7.13 2.36
N PRO A 72 -26.90 -8.35 2.23
CA PRO A 72 -25.56 -8.52 1.70
C PRO A 72 -25.39 -8.03 0.26
N ALA A 73 -26.43 -8.10 -0.57
CA ALA A 73 -26.35 -7.71 -1.98
C ALA A 73 -26.20 -6.19 -2.13
N ALA A 74 -26.93 -5.42 -1.31
CA ALA A 74 -26.80 -3.97 -1.26
C ALA A 74 -25.71 -3.48 -0.30
N LEU A 75 -24.96 -4.40 0.34
CA LEU A 75 -23.94 -4.12 1.36
C LEU A 75 -24.48 -3.30 2.54
N LYS A 76 -25.71 -3.57 2.96
CA LYS A 76 -26.33 -2.87 4.09
C LYS A 76 -26.12 -3.64 5.40
N LEU A 77 -25.49 -2.95 6.35
CA LEU A 77 -25.10 -3.39 7.67
C LEU A 77 -26.28 -3.62 8.59
N GLU A 78 -26.21 -4.70 9.37
CA GLU A 78 -27.05 -4.90 10.54
C GLU A 78 -26.47 -4.08 11.69
N LEU A 79 -27.13 -2.97 12.04
CA LEU A 79 -26.61 -2.03 13.04
C LEU A 79 -26.81 -2.55 14.47
N TYR A 80 -27.68 -3.52 14.68
CA TYR A 80 -28.00 -4.04 16.00
C TYR A 80 -26.78 -4.54 16.80
N PRO A 81 -25.93 -5.45 16.28
CA PRO A 81 -24.72 -5.91 16.99
C PRO A 81 -23.66 -4.82 17.17
N ILE A 82 -23.76 -3.71 16.43
CA ILE A 82 -22.84 -2.56 16.54
C ILE A 82 -23.28 -1.63 17.69
N LEU A 83 -24.59 -1.42 17.84
CA LEU A 83 -25.15 -0.40 18.71
C LEU A 83 -25.63 -0.94 20.07
N VAL A 84 -25.98 -2.23 20.15
CA VAL A 84 -26.63 -2.87 21.30
C VAL A 84 -25.91 -4.16 21.67
N ARG A 85 -25.63 -4.36 22.97
CA ARG A 85 -25.05 -5.62 23.48
C ARG A 85 -25.92 -6.27 24.52
N LYS A 86 -25.72 -7.58 24.72
CA LYS A 86 -26.32 -8.34 25.82
C LYS A 86 -25.97 -7.76 27.20
N VAL A 87 -24.72 -7.34 27.42
CA VAL A 87 -24.29 -6.74 28.69
C VAL A 87 -25.02 -5.43 29.01
N ASP A 88 -25.50 -4.70 27.99
CA ASP A 88 -26.28 -3.49 28.21
C ASP A 88 -27.64 -3.79 28.86
N PHE A 89 -28.07 -5.07 28.86
CA PHE A 89 -29.25 -5.59 29.57
C PHE A 89 -28.97 -6.16 30.97
N LEU A 90 -27.70 -6.34 31.34
CA LEU A 90 -27.31 -6.97 32.60
C LEU A 90 -27.23 -5.93 33.74
N ARG A 91 -28.28 -5.90 34.57
CA ARG A 91 -28.30 -5.24 35.89
C ARG A 91 -29.05 -6.11 36.88
N GLU A 92 -28.64 -6.05 38.15
CA GLU A 92 -29.32 -6.73 39.26
C GLU A 92 -30.69 -6.12 39.59
N ARG A 93 -30.89 -4.82 39.29
CA ARG A 93 -32.15 -4.11 39.57
C ARG A 93 -33.01 -3.96 38.32
N GLN A 94 -34.27 -4.38 38.42
CA GLN A 94 -35.31 -4.10 37.43
C GLN A 94 -35.55 -2.58 37.38
N SER A 95 -35.09 -1.92 36.32
CA SER A 95 -35.30 -0.49 36.13
C SER A 95 -35.39 -0.15 34.66
N ASP A 96 -36.42 0.60 34.33
CA ASP A 96 -36.71 1.07 33.00
C ASP A 96 -35.72 2.14 32.47
N ARG A 97 -34.87 2.67 33.36
CA ARG A 97 -33.71 3.52 33.03
C ARG A 97 -32.76 2.87 32.03
N ILE A 98 -32.85 1.55 31.84
CA ILE A 98 -32.11 0.84 30.81
C ILE A 98 -32.48 1.31 29.40
N LEU A 99 -33.76 1.59 29.14
CA LEU A 99 -34.24 2.03 27.82
C LEU A 99 -33.68 3.41 27.45
N ALA A 100 -33.57 4.29 28.45
CA ALA A 100 -32.99 5.62 28.29
C ALA A 100 -31.50 5.62 27.90
N ARG A 101 -30.81 4.47 27.98
CA ARG A 101 -29.38 4.36 27.63
C ARG A 101 -29.15 3.92 26.19
N PHE A 102 -30.16 3.30 25.58
CA PHE A 102 -30.05 2.87 24.21
C PHE A 102 -30.10 4.07 23.26
N PRO A 103 -29.49 3.95 22.08
CA PRO A 103 -29.73 4.92 21.02
C PRO A 103 -31.22 4.89 20.64
N PHE A 104 -31.82 6.06 20.46
CA PHE A 104 -33.21 6.18 20.03
C PHE A 104 -33.22 6.35 18.52
N LYS A 105 -33.87 5.47 17.78
CA LYS A 105 -34.00 5.63 16.34
C LYS A 105 -35.08 6.68 16.08
N VAL A 106 -34.75 7.72 15.31
CA VAL A 106 -35.74 8.72 14.89
C VAL A 106 -36.64 8.07 13.85
N LEU A 107 -37.95 8.13 14.09
CA LEU A 107 -38.95 7.47 13.27
C LEU A 107 -39.39 8.36 12.11
N THR A 108 -39.73 7.76 10.97
CA THR A 108 -40.47 8.42 9.89
C THR A 108 -41.96 8.43 10.20
N GLU A 109 -42.73 9.25 9.48
CA GLU A 109 -44.19 9.30 9.62
C GLU A 109 -44.83 7.92 9.33
N ASP A 110 -44.36 7.23 8.28
CA ASP A 110 -44.82 5.89 7.93
C ASP A 110 -44.56 4.86 9.04
N GLU A 111 -43.40 4.94 9.70
CA GLU A 111 -43.09 4.06 10.82
C GLU A 111 -43.93 4.37 12.05
N ILE A 112 -44.19 5.65 12.33
CA ILE A 112 -45.08 6.05 13.42
C ILE A 112 -46.49 5.50 13.17
N ALA A 113 -47.01 5.64 11.95
CA ALA A 113 -48.30 5.09 11.56
C ALA A 113 -48.33 3.55 11.71
N ALA A 114 -47.35 2.86 11.14
CA ALA A 114 -47.25 1.40 11.22
C ALA A 114 -47.15 0.88 12.66
N ILE A 115 -46.46 1.61 13.55
CA ILE A 115 -46.39 1.26 14.98
C ILE A 115 -47.72 1.53 15.68
N ASN A 116 -48.39 2.65 15.39
CA ASN A 116 -49.69 2.98 15.98
C ASN A 116 -50.74 1.90 15.66
N ASP A 117 -50.77 1.41 14.43
CA ASP A 117 -51.70 0.36 13.98
C ASP A 117 -51.49 -0.97 14.72
N ARG A 118 -50.24 -1.24 15.15
CA ARG A 118 -49.85 -2.50 15.84
C ARG A 118 -49.45 -2.29 17.30
N LEU A 119 -49.86 -1.19 17.91
CA LEU A 119 -49.34 -0.74 19.21
C LEU A 119 -49.55 -1.77 20.33
N LEU A 120 -50.70 -2.44 20.37
CA LEU A 120 -51.00 -3.46 21.38
C LEU A 120 -50.10 -4.70 21.21
N SER A 121 -50.03 -5.25 20.01
CA SER A 121 -49.17 -6.40 19.70
C SER A 121 -47.69 -6.09 19.93
N LEU A 122 -47.25 -4.87 19.63
CA LEU A 122 -45.89 -4.42 19.95
C LEU A 122 -45.67 -4.36 21.46
N ALA A 123 -46.62 -3.83 22.23
CA ALA A 123 -46.52 -3.77 23.69
C ALA A 123 -46.38 -5.16 24.31
N GLU A 124 -47.13 -6.15 23.80
CA GLU A 124 -47.03 -7.56 24.21
C GLU A 124 -45.64 -8.15 23.90
N GLN A 125 -45.14 -7.94 22.67
CA GLN A 125 -43.82 -8.46 22.30
C GLN A 125 -42.69 -7.80 23.07
N VAL A 126 -42.76 -6.48 23.29
CA VAL A 126 -41.79 -5.73 24.08
C VAL A 126 -41.82 -6.20 25.54
N HIS A 127 -43.02 -6.39 26.10
CA HIS A 127 -43.19 -6.96 27.43
C HIS A 127 -42.47 -8.30 27.53
N HIS A 128 -42.72 -9.22 26.60
CA HIS A 128 -42.04 -10.51 26.57
C HIS A 128 -40.53 -10.38 26.37
N TYR A 129 -40.09 -9.44 25.53
CA TYR A 129 -38.68 -9.22 25.26
C TYR A 129 -37.92 -8.80 26.52
N PHE A 130 -38.55 -7.95 27.35
CA PHE A 130 -37.96 -7.37 28.57
C PHE A 130 -38.43 -8.00 29.89
N TYR A 131 -39.33 -8.99 29.89
CA TYR A 131 -40.08 -9.48 31.06
C TYR A 131 -39.25 -9.75 32.34
N ARG A 132 -37.96 -10.12 32.21
CA ARG A 132 -37.07 -10.35 33.35
C ARG A 132 -36.15 -9.17 33.71
N SER A 133 -36.07 -8.17 32.85
CA SER A 133 -35.24 -6.97 33.01
C SER A 133 -36.04 -5.73 33.40
N ILE A 134 -37.31 -5.67 33.02
CA ILE A 134 -38.25 -4.60 33.33
C ILE A 134 -39.62 -5.25 33.54
N ASP A 135 -40.11 -5.21 34.77
CA ASP A 135 -41.43 -5.75 35.12
C ASP A 135 -42.50 -4.67 34.98
N PHE A 136 -43.13 -4.60 33.81
CA PHE A 136 -44.22 -3.67 33.50
C PHE A 136 -45.38 -4.44 32.89
N SER A 137 -46.60 -4.06 33.25
CA SER A 137 -47.78 -4.60 32.57
C SER A 137 -47.81 -4.23 31.08
N ILE A 138 -48.49 -5.02 30.25
CA ILE A 138 -48.70 -4.71 28.82
C ILE A 138 -49.32 -3.32 28.64
N ARG A 139 -50.26 -2.93 29.53
CA ARG A 139 -50.84 -1.58 29.54
C ARG A 139 -49.80 -0.49 29.75
N SER A 140 -48.89 -0.67 30.72
CA SER A 140 -47.80 0.27 30.99
C SER A 140 -46.84 0.37 29.79
N TRP A 141 -46.50 -0.76 29.16
CA TRP A 141 -45.72 -0.77 27.92
C TRP A 141 -46.39 -0.03 26.78
N ARG A 142 -47.70 -0.20 26.59
CA ARG A 142 -48.48 0.51 25.58
C ARG A 142 -48.46 2.03 25.78
N GLU A 143 -48.67 2.49 27.02
CA GLU A 143 -48.58 3.92 27.36
C GLU A 143 -47.17 4.47 27.11
N LYS A 144 -46.14 3.70 27.46
CA LYS A 144 -44.74 4.08 27.23
C LYS A 144 -44.36 4.14 25.74
N LEU A 145 -44.87 3.20 24.93
CA LEU A 145 -44.69 3.24 23.48
C LEU A 145 -45.35 4.48 22.87
N ARG A 146 -46.56 4.86 23.29
CA ARG A 146 -47.21 6.12 22.85
C ARG A 146 -46.34 7.33 23.14
N HIS A 147 -45.78 7.42 24.34
CA HIS A 147 -44.88 8.50 24.70
C HIS A 147 -43.64 8.58 23.77
N TYR A 148 -43.07 7.43 23.37
CA TYR A 148 -41.97 7.42 22.40
C TYR A 148 -42.39 7.81 20.99
N LEU A 149 -43.61 7.46 20.57
CA LEU A 149 -44.17 7.88 19.28
C LEU A 149 -44.46 9.37 19.25
N GLU A 150 -45.00 9.95 20.33
CA GLU A 150 -45.20 11.40 20.50
C GLU A 150 -43.88 12.16 20.41
N ARG A 151 -42.79 11.57 20.93
CA ARG A 151 -41.42 12.10 20.77
C ARG A 151 -40.88 11.95 19.35
N GLY A 152 -41.46 11.07 18.53
CA GLY A 152 -40.97 10.72 17.19
C GLY A 152 -39.67 9.88 17.21
N ALA A 153 -39.35 9.21 18.32
CA ALA A 153 -38.14 8.40 18.44
C ALA A 153 -38.31 7.22 19.40
N LEU A 154 -37.82 6.05 18.99
CA LEU A 154 -38.01 4.79 19.73
C LEU A 154 -36.66 4.20 20.16
N PRO A 155 -36.49 3.71 21.42
CA PRO A 155 -35.29 2.96 21.80
C PRO A 155 -35.02 1.82 20.82
N PHE A 156 -33.80 1.76 20.29
CA PHE A 156 -33.46 0.87 19.18
C PHE A 156 -33.77 -0.63 19.42
N PRO A 157 -33.63 -1.18 20.64
CA PRO A 157 -34.09 -2.55 20.93
C PRO A 157 -35.58 -2.81 20.69
N LEU A 158 -36.45 -1.80 20.81
CA LEU A 158 -37.89 -1.98 20.58
C LEU A 158 -38.21 -2.17 19.09
N LEU A 159 -37.38 -1.67 18.18
CA LEU A 159 -37.55 -1.90 16.75
C LEU A 159 -37.36 -3.37 16.36
N ARG A 160 -36.55 -4.12 17.10
CA ARG A 160 -36.45 -5.58 16.90
C ARG A 160 -37.77 -6.28 17.15
N CYS A 161 -38.53 -5.83 18.16
CA CYS A 161 -39.85 -6.36 18.45
C CYS A 161 -40.83 -6.00 17.32
N LEU A 162 -40.72 -4.79 16.76
CA LEU A 162 -41.51 -4.35 15.63
C LEU A 162 -41.25 -5.18 14.36
N TRP A 163 -39.98 -5.36 13.97
CA TRP A 163 -39.65 -6.16 12.78
C TRP A 163 -40.04 -7.63 12.92
N LYS A 164 -40.09 -8.16 14.16
CA LYS A 164 -40.61 -9.51 14.39
C LYS A 164 -42.11 -9.63 14.09
N ILE A 165 -42.91 -8.61 14.42
CA ILE A 165 -44.37 -8.61 14.16
C ILE A 165 -44.74 -8.05 12.80
N ASN A 166 -43.81 -7.39 12.13
CA ASN A 166 -43.96 -6.76 10.83
C ASN A 166 -42.69 -7.03 10.01
N PRO A 167 -42.48 -8.28 9.55
CA PRO A 167 -41.32 -8.66 8.76
C PRO A 167 -41.26 -7.98 7.39
N GLU A 168 -42.39 -7.45 6.91
CA GLU A 168 -42.50 -6.68 5.68
C GLU A 168 -41.92 -5.25 5.79
N LEU A 169 -41.75 -4.73 7.00
CA LEU A 169 -41.16 -3.41 7.23
C LEU A 169 -39.65 -3.45 6.92
N VAL A 170 -39.22 -2.62 5.98
CA VAL A 170 -37.80 -2.49 5.63
C VAL A 170 -37.01 -2.02 6.85
N HIS A 171 -36.01 -2.78 7.28
CA HIS A 171 -35.19 -2.45 8.46
C HIS A 171 -34.59 -1.05 8.35
N TYR A 172 -33.86 -0.78 7.26
CA TYR A 172 -33.32 0.54 6.95
C TYR A 172 -33.59 0.92 5.48
N PRO A 173 -34.57 1.79 5.21
CA PRO A 173 -34.93 2.17 3.84
C PRO A 173 -33.82 3.01 3.17
N GLN A 174 -33.11 3.82 3.95
CA GLN A 174 -32.05 4.70 3.48
C GLN A 174 -30.65 4.08 3.66
N ASP A 175 -29.62 4.73 3.12
CA ASP A 175 -28.20 4.35 3.27
C ASP A 175 -27.60 4.81 4.62
N SER A 176 -28.39 5.52 5.43
CA SER A 176 -28.06 5.97 6.78
C SER A 176 -29.29 6.03 7.67
N VAL A 177 -29.09 5.99 8.99
CA VAL A 177 -30.16 6.09 9.98
C VAL A 177 -29.85 7.21 10.96
N ILE A 178 -30.86 8.03 11.26
CA ILE A 178 -30.77 9.08 12.27
C ILE A 178 -31.14 8.51 13.63
N PHE A 179 -30.27 8.73 14.60
CA PHE A 179 -30.48 8.39 15.99
C PHE A 179 -30.48 9.65 16.84
N GLU A 180 -31.10 9.54 18.02
CA GLU A 180 -31.13 10.52 19.07
C GLU A 180 -30.54 9.92 20.34
N SER A 181 -29.70 10.69 21.02
CA SER A 181 -29.16 10.31 22.32
C SER A 181 -30.19 10.52 23.44
N ALA A 182 -29.93 9.95 24.61
CA ALA A 182 -30.71 10.21 25.82
C ALA A 182 -30.87 11.71 26.14
N ARG A 183 -29.91 12.54 25.70
CA ARG A 183 -29.87 14.00 25.90
C ARG A 183 -30.50 14.80 24.74
N GLY A 184 -31.16 14.14 23.78
CA GLY A 184 -31.79 14.80 22.64
C GLY A 184 -30.86 15.17 21.49
N LYS A 185 -29.53 14.98 21.62
CA LYS A 185 -28.59 15.20 20.50
C LYS A 185 -28.83 14.16 19.41
N ARG A 186 -29.11 14.61 18.18
CA ARG A 186 -29.24 13.77 16.98
C ARG A 186 -27.88 13.51 16.33
N TYR A 187 -27.73 12.34 15.71
CA TYR A 187 -26.55 11.93 14.97
C TYR A 187 -26.91 10.87 13.92
N THR A 188 -26.12 10.81 12.86
CA THR A 188 -26.35 9.88 11.74
C THR A 188 -25.36 8.72 11.83
N ILE A 189 -25.82 7.50 11.54
CA ILE A 189 -24.97 6.32 11.40
C ILE A 189 -25.17 5.73 9.99
N PRO A 190 -24.11 5.54 9.21
CA PRO A 190 -24.24 4.91 7.90
C PRO A 190 -24.62 3.44 8.08
N CYS A 191 -25.62 2.98 7.34
CA CYS A 191 -26.01 1.57 7.33
C CYS A 191 -25.54 0.86 6.06
N LYS A 192 -24.82 1.52 5.15
CA LYS A 192 -24.28 0.90 3.94
C LYS A 192 -22.76 1.03 3.87
N ILE A 193 -22.09 -0.01 3.40
CA ILE A 193 -20.66 0.03 3.09
C ILE A 193 -20.43 0.84 1.81
N THR A 194 -20.28 2.15 1.99
CA THR A 194 -19.94 3.08 0.91
C THR A 194 -18.43 3.13 0.66
N LYS A 195 -18.04 3.60 -0.53
CA LYS A 195 -16.62 3.80 -0.90
C LYS A 195 -15.89 4.72 0.09
N GLN A 196 -16.57 5.76 0.56
CA GLN A 196 -16.07 6.71 1.55
C GLN A 196 -15.79 6.04 2.89
N LEU A 197 -16.73 5.22 3.38
CA LEU A 197 -16.58 4.50 4.64
C LEU A 197 -15.39 3.52 4.57
N VAL A 198 -15.24 2.81 3.45
CA VAL A 198 -14.12 1.87 3.24
C VAL A 198 -12.77 2.57 3.20
N TYR A 199 -12.67 3.71 2.51
CA TYR A 199 -11.47 4.53 2.54
C TYR A 199 -11.13 4.98 3.98
N LEU A 200 -12.12 5.49 4.73
CA LEU A 200 -11.92 5.89 6.13
C LEU A 200 -11.49 4.72 7.03
N CYS A 201 -12.02 3.50 6.84
CA CYS A 201 -11.54 2.32 7.56
C CYS A 201 -10.02 2.11 7.36
N GLY A 202 -9.52 2.32 6.14
CA GLY A 202 -8.09 2.25 5.84
C GLY A 202 -7.28 3.31 6.58
N VAL A 203 -7.72 4.58 6.52
CA VAL A 203 -7.08 5.70 7.22
C VAL A 203 -7.10 5.48 8.73
N VAL A 204 -8.23 5.01 9.29
CA VAL A 204 -8.38 4.75 10.73
C VAL A 204 -7.43 3.65 11.20
N ASN A 205 -7.26 2.56 10.44
CA ASN A 205 -6.27 1.55 10.79
C ASN A 205 -4.83 2.09 10.76
N GLY A 206 -4.51 3.00 9.84
CA GLY A 206 -3.19 3.64 9.74
C GLY A 206 -2.91 4.67 10.84
N ASP A 207 -3.65 5.78 10.87
CA ASP A 207 -3.41 6.92 11.78
C ASP A 207 -4.53 7.16 12.81
N GLY A 208 -5.62 6.39 12.74
CA GLY A 208 -6.75 6.51 13.66
C GLY A 208 -6.47 5.97 15.05
N HIS A 209 -7.07 6.63 16.03
CA HIS A 209 -7.07 6.27 17.45
C HIS A 209 -8.52 6.21 17.95
N LEU A 210 -8.91 5.03 18.43
CA LEU A 210 -10.24 4.79 18.98
C LEU A 210 -10.20 4.88 20.52
N ARG A 211 -11.00 5.79 21.08
CA ARG A 211 -11.34 5.85 22.50
C ARG A 211 -12.84 5.75 22.66
N THR A 212 -13.30 5.37 23.86
CA THR A 212 -14.73 5.10 24.14
C THR A 212 -15.71 6.15 23.58
N HIS A 213 -15.32 7.43 23.59
CA HIS A 213 -16.19 8.54 23.20
C HIS A 213 -15.69 9.36 22.01
N TRP A 214 -14.52 9.03 21.46
CA TRP A 214 -13.97 9.78 20.34
C TRP A 214 -13.09 8.93 19.43
N LEU A 215 -13.12 9.30 18.15
CA LEU A 215 -12.19 8.83 17.12
C LEU A 215 -11.35 10.03 16.71
N ARG A 216 -10.02 9.89 16.73
CA ARG A 216 -9.09 10.91 16.27
C ARG A 216 -8.22 10.37 15.15
N ILE A 217 -8.04 11.14 14.09
CA ILE A 217 -7.07 10.88 13.02
C ILE A 217 -6.06 12.04 13.02
N VAL A 218 -4.79 11.70 12.85
CA VAL A 218 -3.67 12.63 12.86
C VAL A 218 -2.95 12.58 11.51
N ASP A 219 -2.62 13.73 10.92
CA ASP A 219 -1.84 13.82 9.68
C ASP A 219 -0.99 15.10 9.70
N GLU A 220 0.13 15.11 9.00
CA GLU A 220 0.98 16.30 8.86
C GLU A 220 0.38 17.37 7.92
N THR A 221 -0.59 16.99 7.08
CA THR A 221 -1.16 17.82 6.00
C THR A 221 -2.58 18.26 6.37
N LYS A 222 -2.80 19.56 6.59
CA LYS A 222 -4.10 20.13 6.97
C LYS A 222 -5.19 19.82 5.93
N GLU A 223 -4.83 19.88 4.65
CA GLU A 223 -5.75 19.64 3.53
C GLU A 223 -6.30 18.21 3.55
N HIS A 224 -5.47 17.22 3.95
CA HIS A 224 -5.95 15.85 4.11
C HIS A 224 -6.93 15.75 5.29
N ILE A 225 -6.62 16.38 6.42
CA ILE A 225 -7.53 16.43 7.59
C ILE A 225 -8.86 17.09 7.25
N GLN A 226 -8.87 18.17 6.45
CA GLN A 226 -10.09 18.82 5.97
C GLN A 226 -10.91 17.90 5.06
N PHE A 227 -10.26 17.17 4.15
CA PHE A 227 -10.92 16.15 3.33
C PHE A 227 -11.55 15.04 4.19
N LEU A 228 -10.83 14.52 5.18
CA LEU A 228 -11.37 13.51 6.11
C LEU A 228 -12.57 14.05 6.90
N SER A 229 -12.51 15.30 7.36
CA SER A 229 -13.64 15.99 8.01
C SER A 229 -14.87 16.08 7.11
N GLN A 230 -14.70 16.35 5.81
CA GLN A 230 -15.81 16.33 4.85
C GLN A 230 -16.41 14.93 4.68
N LEU A 231 -15.58 13.89 4.62
CA LEU A 231 -16.08 12.50 4.57
C LEU A 231 -16.87 12.14 5.83
N PHE A 232 -16.39 12.57 7.00
CA PHE A 232 -17.11 12.42 8.26
C PHE A 232 -18.45 13.15 8.26
N MET A 233 -18.48 14.39 7.76
CA MET A 233 -19.72 15.16 7.60
C MET A 233 -20.73 14.42 6.70
N GLN A 234 -20.27 13.83 5.59
CA GLN A 234 -21.14 13.08 4.68
C GLN A 234 -21.71 11.81 5.31
N LEU A 235 -20.93 11.09 6.12
CA LEU A 235 -21.32 9.79 6.68
C LEU A 235 -22.08 9.89 8.00
N PHE A 236 -21.71 10.84 8.86
CA PHE A 236 -22.21 10.95 10.23
C PHE A 236 -22.98 12.24 10.50
N SER A 237 -23.07 13.14 9.51
CA SER A 237 -23.58 14.50 9.68
C SER A 237 -22.82 15.28 10.77
N ASP A 238 -21.55 14.92 10.99
CA ASP A 238 -20.63 15.53 11.95
C ASP A 238 -19.23 15.53 11.31
N GLY A 239 -18.69 16.71 11.01
CA GLY A 239 -17.34 16.84 10.44
C GLY A 239 -16.22 16.65 11.45
N GLY A 240 -16.55 16.58 12.75
CA GLY A 240 -15.58 16.59 13.83
C GLY A 240 -14.93 17.96 14.05
N VAL A 241 -14.07 18.03 15.06
CA VAL A 241 -13.29 19.23 15.40
C VAL A 241 -11.90 19.10 14.80
N ILE A 242 -11.50 20.09 14.00
CA ILE A 242 -10.13 20.18 13.46
C ILE A 242 -9.27 21.04 14.38
N PHE A 243 -8.11 20.54 14.78
CA PHE A 243 -7.15 21.31 15.58
C PHE A 243 -5.71 20.86 15.32
N GLN A 244 -4.74 21.70 15.67
CA GLN A 244 -3.32 21.41 15.55
C GLN A 244 -2.76 20.99 16.92
N SER A 245 -1.90 19.97 16.94
CA SER A 245 -1.14 19.56 18.12
C SER A 245 0.32 19.31 17.70
N GLY A 246 1.22 20.18 18.14
CA GLY A 246 2.60 20.22 17.64
C GLY A 246 2.64 20.46 16.13
N ASN A 247 3.35 19.61 15.40
CA ASN A 247 3.52 19.70 13.94
C ASN A 247 2.46 18.92 13.13
N ALA A 248 1.39 18.45 13.78
CA ALA A 248 0.36 17.64 13.15
C ALA A 248 -1.04 18.24 13.30
N TRP A 249 -1.86 18.03 12.27
CA TRP A 249 -3.26 18.36 12.23
C TRP A 249 -4.09 17.15 12.64
N ASN A 250 -5.21 17.40 13.30
CA ASN A 250 -6.07 16.39 13.86
C ASN A 250 -7.51 16.66 13.41
N VAL A 251 -8.28 15.60 13.15
CA VAL A 251 -9.75 15.63 13.16
C VAL A 251 -10.24 14.69 14.25
N GLU A 252 -11.12 15.17 15.11
CA GLU A 252 -11.72 14.40 16.20
C GLU A 252 -13.25 14.38 16.09
N ILE A 253 -13.83 13.19 15.92
CA ILE A 253 -15.26 12.95 16.07
C ILE A 253 -15.54 12.55 17.52
N ARG A 254 -16.52 13.20 18.16
CA ARG A 254 -16.97 12.87 19.53
C ARG A 254 -18.26 12.07 19.51
N SER A 255 -18.18 10.85 18.97
CA SER A 255 -19.32 9.92 18.85
C SER A 255 -18.91 8.50 19.23
N SER A 256 -19.44 7.99 20.35
CA SER A 256 -19.27 6.58 20.74
C SER A 256 -19.79 5.61 19.69
N GLN A 257 -20.81 5.98 18.93
CA GLN A 257 -21.37 5.10 17.91
C GLN A 257 -20.49 5.03 16.66
N ALA A 258 -19.87 6.14 16.26
CA ALA A 258 -18.85 6.12 15.21
C ALA A 258 -17.66 5.24 15.64
N VAL A 259 -17.19 5.39 16.88
CA VAL A 259 -16.12 4.54 17.44
C VAL A 259 -16.49 3.06 17.38
N ARG A 260 -17.71 2.69 17.81
CA ARG A 260 -18.19 1.30 17.76
C ARG A 260 -18.28 0.77 16.33
N LEU A 261 -18.76 1.59 15.40
CA LEU A 261 -18.80 1.22 13.98
C LEU A 261 -17.40 0.92 13.43
N PHE A 262 -16.42 1.82 13.65
CA PHE A 262 -15.06 1.58 13.19
C PHE A 262 -14.42 0.38 13.89
N HIS A 263 -14.60 0.23 15.20
CA HIS A 263 -14.16 -0.96 15.93
C HIS A 263 -14.74 -2.25 15.33
N PHE A 264 -16.06 -2.28 15.08
CA PHE A 264 -16.75 -3.43 14.50
C PHE A 264 -16.20 -3.78 13.12
N LEU A 265 -16.03 -2.78 12.26
CA LEU A 265 -15.57 -2.99 10.88
C LEU A 265 -14.08 -3.32 10.79
N THR A 266 -13.23 -2.73 11.64
CA THR A 266 -11.77 -2.85 11.49
C THR A 266 -11.09 -3.74 12.51
N ASP A 267 -11.80 -4.19 13.54
CA ASP A 267 -11.26 -4.97 14.67
C ASP A 267 -10.18 -4.21 15.47
N GLN A 268 -10.06 -2.88 15.25
CA GLN A 268 -9.12 -2.05 16.00
C GLN A 268 -9.56 -1.91 17.46
N THR A 269 -8.68 -2.22 18.41
CA THR A 269 -8.98 -2.11 19.85
C THR A 269 -9.38 -0.69 20.27
N ILE A 270 -10.46 -0.58 21.06
CA ILE A 270 -10.84 0.67 21.72
C ILE A 270 -9.97 0.83 22.97
N ASN A 271 -9.39 2.00 23.18
CA ASN A 271 -8.49 2.33 24.30
C ASN A 271 -7.15 1.54 24.36
N GLY A 272 -6.90 0.62 23.44
CA GLY A 272 -5.74 -0.26 23.43
C GLY A 272 -4.68 0.08 22.37
N ALA A 273 -3.59 -0.68 22.38
CA ALA A 273 -2.62 -0.68 21.29
C ALA A 273 -3.23 -1.40 20.08
N LYS A 274 -3.22 -0.75 18.92
CA LYS A 274 -3.85 -1.29 17.71
C LYS A 274 -3.01 -2.34 16.96
N TYR A 275 -1.68 -2.29 17.07
CA TYR A 275 -0.80 -3.11 16.21
C TYR A 275 -1.02 -4.63 16.34
N GLY A 276 -1.45 -5.12 17.51
CA GLY A 276 -1.75 -6.54 17.70
C GLY A 276 -2.99 -7.02 16.93
N SER A 277 -3.96 -6.14 16.70
CA SER A 277 -5.22 -6.43 16.01
C SER A 277 -5.23 -6.00 14.54
N LEU A 278 -4.24 -5.21 14.07
CA LEU A 278 -4.23 -4.70 12.70
C LEU A 278 -4.18 -5.84 11.66
N ARG A 279 -5.18 -5.83 10.79
CA ARG A 279 -5.35 -6.68 9.61
C ARG A 279 -6.29 -6.00 8.61
N GLU A 280 -6.32 -6.48 7.37
CA GLU A 280 -7.42 -6.16 6.46
C GLU A 280 -8.73 -6.77 7.00
N PRO A 281 -9.84 -6.02 7.07
CA PRO A 281 -11.14 -6.58 7.39
C PRO A 281 -11.52 -7.71 6.45
N VAL A 282 -11.87 -8.87 6.99
CA VAL A 282 -12.10 -10.10 6.22
C VAL A 282 -13.24 -9.93 5.22
N PHE A 283 -14.30 -9.21 5.59
CA PHE A 283 -15.41 -9.04 4.66
C PHE A 283 -15.00 -8.25 3.42
N PHE A 284 -13.97 -7.39 3.47
CA PHE A 284 -13.47 -6.74 2.25
C PHE A 284 -12.92 -7.75 1.24
N GLN A 285 -12.47 -8.92 1.68
CA GLN A 285 -12.06 -10.02 0.79
C GLN A 285 -13.26 -10.67 0.08
N LEU A 286 -14.46 -10.51 0.63
CA LEU A 286 -15.73 -10.94 0.05
C LEU A 286 -16.35 -9.86 -0.85
N LEU A 287 -15.82 -8.62 -0.82
CA LEU A 287 -16.27 -7.53 -1.67
C LEU A 287 -15.48 -7.46 -2.97
N ASP A 288 -16.04 -6.74 -3.94
CA ASP A 288 -15.35 -6.47 -5.21
C ASP A 288 -14.02 -5.75 -4.99
N GLN A 289 -13.08 -6.01 -5.91
CA GLN A 289 -11.74 -5.43 -5.90
C GLN A 289 -11.68 -3.90 -5.68
N PRO A 290 -12.59 -3.07 -6.23
CA PRO A 290 -12.56 -1.63 -6.00
C PRO A 290 -12.67 -1.21 -4.54
N TYR A 291 -13.40 -1.97 -3.71
CA TYR A 291 -13.50 -1.67 -2.27
C TYR A 291 -12.17 -1.95 -1.55
N ARG A 292 -11.54 -3.09 -1.83
CA ARG A 292 -10.20 -3.41 -1.28
C ARG A 292 -9.17 -2.38 -1.70
N SER A 293 -9.18 -1.96 -2.95
CA SER A 293 -8.33 -0.87 -3.44
C SER A 293 -8.51 0.42 -2.67
N LEU A 294 -9.76 0.82 -2.37
CA LEU A 294 -10.05 2.03 -1.60
C LEU A 294 -9.61 1.91 -0.13
N TYR A 295 -9.78 0.74 0.47
CA TYR A 295 -9.27 0.46 1.80
C TYR A 295 -7.75 0.67 1.83
N TRP A 296 -7.01 -0.04 0.96
CA TRP A 296 -5.55 0.07 0.91
C TRP A 296 -5.07 1.45 0.47
N ARG A 297 -5.84 2.20 -0.32
CA ARG A 297 -5.57 3.62 -0.59
C ARG A 297 -5.57 4.42 0.71
N GLY A 298 -6.59 4.26 1.56
CA GLY A 298 -6.65 4.93 2.86
C GLY A 298 -5.49 4.55 3.78
N VAL A 299 -5.12 3.27 3.82
CA VAL A 299 -3.95 2.80 4.59
C VAL A 299 -2.66 3.44 4.08
N MET A 300 -2.48 3.51 2.77
CA MET A 300 -1.29 4.09 2.16
C MET A 300 -1.25 5.62 2.28
N ASP A 301 -2.41 6.27 2.31
CA ASP A 301 -2.54 7.70 2.60
C ASP A 301 -2.17 8.04 4.05
N ALA A 302 -2.30 7.09 5.00
CA ALA A 302 -1.82 7.21 6.38
C ALA A 302 -0.31 6.86 6.51
N ASP A 303 0.08 5.64 6.16
CA ASP A 303 1.41 5.09 6.48
C ASP A 303 2.33 4.84 5.27
N GLY A 304 1.80 4.95 4.05
CA GLY A 304 2.56 4.71 2.82
C GLY A 304 3.63 5.76 2.54
N SER A 305 4.73 5.35 1.91
CA SER A 305 5.82 6.22 1.45
C SER A 305 6.09 6.06 -0.04
N TYR A 306 6.32 7.18 -0.73
CA TYR A 306 6.53 7.26 -2.18
C TYR A 306 7.85 7.93 -2.60
N LYS A 307 8.78 8.21 -1.66
CA LYS A 307 9.97 9.03 -1.94
C LYS A 307 10.89 8.43 -3.01
N ASN A 308 11.34 7.19 -2.80
CA ASN A 308 12.31 6.52 -3.68
C ASN A 308 11.73 5.29 -4.38
N GLN A 309 10.72 4.70 -3.77
CA GLN A 309 9.95 3.55 -4.21
C GLN A 309 8.63 3.59 -3.43
N ILE A 310 7.68 2.74 -3.80
CA ILE A 310 6.45 2.58 -3.04
C ILE A 310 6.73 1.59 -1.91
N SER A 311 6.47 2.00 -0.68
CA SER A 311 6.69 1.15 0.48
C SER A 311 5.68 1.43 1.59
N PHE A 312 5.44 0.41 2.41
CA PHE A 312 4.52 0.45 3.55
C PHE A 312 5.16 -0.30 4.71
N GLY A 313 5.20 0.34 5.89
CA GLY A 313 5.80 -0.22 7.09
C GLY A 313 4.75 -0.44 8.18
N SER A 314 4.83 -1.55 8.91
CA SER A 314 3.98 -1.79 10.08
C SER A 314 4.65 -2.72 11.09
N ALA A 315 4.28 -2.59 12.36
CA ALA A 315 4.64 -3.58 13.39
C ALA A 315 3.83 -4.88 13.25
N SER A 316 2.66 -4.84 12.60
CA SER A 316 1.83 -6.04 12.38
C SER A 316 2.31 -6.82 11.15
N LYS A 317 2.89 -8.00 11.37
CA LYS A 317 3.26 -8.94 10.30
C LYS A 317 2.03 -9.36 9.49
N ARG A 318 0.89 -9.58 10.18
CA ARG A 318 -0.37 -9.97 9.54
C ARG A 318 -0.83 -8.91 8.57
N TYR A 319 -0.81 -7.65 8.99
CA TYR A 319 -1.25 -6.53 8.16
C TYR A 319 -0.39 -6.34 6.90
N ILE A 320 0.92 -6.47 7.03
CA ILE A 320 1.84 -6.46 5.88
C ILE A 320 1.57 -7.64 4.93
N SER A 321 1.27 -8.82 5.48
CA SER A 321 0.98 -10.02 4.70
C SER A 321 -0.34 -9.89 3.94
N ASP A 322 -1.38 -9.35 4.58
CA ASP A 322 -2.67 -9.05 3.94
C ASP A 322 -2.47 -8.08 2.77
N PHE A 323 -1.65 -7.04 2.94
CA PHE A 323 -1.36 -6.10 1.85
C PHE A 323 -0.60 -6.78 0.70
N GLN A 324 0.38 -7.63 1.00
CA GLN A 324 1.09 -8.39 -0.02
C GLN A 324 0.14 -9.31 -0.80
N LEU A 325 -0.78 -9.99 -0.11
CA LEU A 325 -1.78 -10.87 -0.73
C LEU A 325 -2.70 -10.07 -1.68
N PHE A 326 -3.17 -8.90 -1.25
CA PHE A 326 -3.95 -8.00 -2.09
C PHE A 326 -3.14 -7.51 -3.30
N LEU A 327 -1.90 -7.05 -3.10
CA LEU A 327 -1.03 -6.63 -4.21
C LEU A 327 -0.84 -7.75 -5.24
N ARG A 328 -0.64 -8.98 -4.77
CA ARG A 328 -0.53 -10.16 -5.64
C ARG A 328 -1.81 -10.39 -6.43
N SER A 329 -2.99 -10.25 -5.82
CA SER A 329 -4.27 -10.45 -6.51
C SER A 329 -4.56 -9.40 -7.58
N VAL A 330 -3.93 -8.21 -7.50
CA VAL A 330 -3.99 -7.17 -8.54
C VAL A 330 -2.76 -7.15 -9.46
N GLY A 331 -1.97 -8.22 -9.44
CA GLY A 331 -0.81 -8.39 -10.35
C GLY A 331 0.42 -7.55 -9.99
N ILE A 332 0.51 -7.03 -8.77
CA ILE A 332 1.64 -6.24 -8.28
C ILE A 332 2.57 -7.12 -7.43
N LYS A 333 3.83 -7.27 -7.86
CA LYS A 333 4.85 -7.96 -7.06
C LYS A 333 5.35 -7.05 -5.94
N SER A 334 5.65 -7.65 -4.79
CA SER A 334 6.24 -6.96 -3.65
C SER A 334 7.12 -7.90 -2.83
N SER A 335 8.02 -7.32 -2.03
CA SER A 335 8.88 -8.04 -1.10
C SER A 335 8.71 -7.49 0.31
N ILE A 336 8.74 -8.38 1.30
CA ILE A 336 8.69 -8.02 2.72
C ILE A 336 10.09 -8.20 3.30
N THR A 337 10.57 -7.21 4.06
CA THR A 337 11.81 -7.29 4.84
C THR A 337 11.54 -6.94 6.30
N THR A 338 12.25 -7.59 7.22
CA THR A 338 12.21 -7.24 8.65
C THR A 338 13.27 -6.20 8.94
N MET A 339 12.89 -5.10 9.57
CA MET A 339 13.79 -4.03 9.99
C MET A 339 14.43 -4.36 11.34
N LYS A 340 15.54 -3.68 11.67
CA LYS A 340 16.24 -3.86 12.96
C LYS A 340 15.36 -3.60 14.18
N THR A 341 14.32 -2.78 14.02
CA THR A 341 13.32 -2.44 15.03
C THR A 341 12.27 -3.54 15.27
N GLY A 342 12.34 -4.66 14.55
CA GLY A 342 11.31 -5.70 14.58
C GLY A 342 10.04 -5.38 13.76
N THR A 343 9.98 -4.19 13.13
CA THR A 343 8.90 -3.85 12.20
C THR A 343 9.12 -4.49 10.84
N PHE A 344 8.04 -4.60 10.07
CA PHE A 344 8.02 -5.21 8.75
C PHE A 344 7.83 -4.12 7.70
N LEU A 345 8.62 -4.18 6.63
CA LEU A 345 8.58 -3.24 5.52
C LEU A 345 8.22 -3.98 4.24
N LEU A 346 7.08 -3.63 3.65
CA LEU A 346 6.70 -4.03 2.30
C LEU A 346 7.26 -3.04 1.30
N GLN A 347 7.89 -3.55 0.24
CA GLN A 347 8.48 -2.76 -0.84
C GLN A 347 7.93 -3.23 -2.18
N ILE A 348 7.47 -2.29 -3.00
CA ILE A 348 6.99 -2.55 -4.35
C ILE A 348 8.07 -2.08 -5.35
N PRO A 349 8.55 -2.95 -6.25
CA PRO A 349 9.51 -2.57 -7.27
C PRO A 349 8.99 -1.45 -8.17
N LEU A 350 9.90 -0.62 -8.69
CA LEU A 350 9.55 0.55 -9.51
C LEU A 350 8.76 0.18 -10.77
N ASP A 351 8.94 -1.01 -11.32
CA ASP A 351 8.22 -1.50 -12.51
C ASP A 351 6.70 -1.56 -12.27
N PHE A 352 6.26 -1.67 -11.01
CA PHE A 352 4.84 -1.74 -10.64
C PHE A 352 4.26 -0.39 -10.18
N LYS A 353 5.00 0.72 -10.27
CA LYS A 353 4.51 2.04 -9.81
C LYS A 353 3.24 2.50 -10.54
N LEU A 354 3.08 2.11 -11.80
CA LEU A 354 1.94 2.46 -12.65
C LEU A 354 0.71 1.58 -12.37
N PRO A 355 0.81 0.24 -12.34
CA PRO A 355 -0.24 -0.61 -11.81
C PRO A 355 -0.71 -0.16 -10.42
N PHE A 356 0.23 0.18 -9.52
CA PHE A 356 -0.11 0.69 -8.20
C PHE A 356 -0.94 1.98 -8.26
N ALA A 357 -0.48 2.98 -9.02
CA ALA A 357 -1.19 4.26 -9.13
C ALA A 357 -2.61 4.10 -9.70
N ARG A 358 -2.81 3.15 -10.62
CA ARG A 358 -4.13 2.86 -11.23
C ARG A 358 -5.05 2.10 -10.27
N GLN A 359 -4.53 1.05 -9.64
CA GLN A 359 -5.33 0.14 -8.83
C GLN A 359 -5.60 0.71 -7.44
N ILE A 360 -4.59 1.31 -6.80
CA ILE A 360 -4.66 1.79 -5.42
C ILE A 360 -4.76 3.30 -5.43
N GLY A 361 -3.82 4.02 -6.04
CA GLY A 361 -3.85 5.50 -6.06
C GLY A 361 -3.55 6.14 -4.70
N VAL A 362 -3.80 7.46 -4.59
CA VAL A 362 -3.46 8.32 -3.43
C VAL A 362 -4.39 9.53 -3.39
N HIS A 363 -4.99 9.83 -2.25
CA HIS A 363 -5.75 11.07 -2.02
C HIS A 363 -4.99 12.10 -1.19
N ASN A 364 -4.06 11.70 -0.32
CA ASN A 364 -3.30 12.65 0.51
C ASN A 364 -2.49 13.61 -0.40
N PRO A 365 -2.67 14.95 -0.31
CA PRO A 365 -2.07 15.89 -1.27
C PRO A 365 -0.54 15.87 -1.32
N LYS A 366 0.12 15.69 -0.16
CA LYS A 366 1.58 15.58 -0.11
C LYS A 366 2.05 14.28 -0.77
N LYS A 367 1.42 13.16 -0.41
CA LYS A 367 1.74 11.85 -1.00
C LYS A 367 1.41 11.79 -2.49
N LYS A 368 0.38 12.51 -2.96
CA LYS A 368 0.02 12.61 -4.39
C LYS A 368 1.15 13.29 -5.16
N ARG A 369 1.78 14.33 -4.59
CA ARG A 369 2.99 14.96 -5.15
C ARG A 369 4.17 13.99 -5.17
N ASP A 370 4.40 13.25 -4.08
CA ASP A 370 5.51 12.29 -4.00
C ASP A 370 5.33 11.14 -5.00
N LEU A 371 4.13 10.57 -5.12
CA LEU A 371 3.81 9.56 -6.11
C LEU A 371 3.97 10.12 -7.53
N LYS A 372 3.50 11.34 -7.81
CA LYS A 372 3.73 12.00 -9.12
C LYS A 372 5.22 12.13 -9.43
N ASN A 373 6.03 12.53 -8.46
CA ASN A 373 7.48 12.61 -8.61
C ASN A 373 8.09 11.22 -8.87
N LEU A 374 7.61 10.18 -8.19
CA LEU A 374 8.04 8.80 -8.41
C LEU A 374 7.64 8.26 -9.78
N LEU A 375 6.44 8.59 -10.26
CA LEU A 375 5.99 8.26 -11.61
C LEU A 375 6.86 8.95 -12.66
N ASN A 376 7.21 10.22 -12.43
CA ASN A 376 8.09 11.02 -13.29
C ASN A 376 9.58 10.66 -13.19
N LYS A 377 10.00 9.88 -12.18
CA LYS A 377 11.37 9.32 -12.14
C LYS A 377 11.55 8.40 -13.35
N LYS A 378 12.16 8.96 -14.39
CA LYS A 378 12.59 8.23 -15.58
C LYS A 378 13.74 7.31 -15.16
N SER A 379 13.58 6.01 -15.37
CA SER A 379 14.70 5.08 -15.34
C SER A 379 15.57 5.38 -16.54
N LEU A 380 16.85 5.59 -16.30
CA LEU A 380 17.85 5.58 -17.36
C LEU A 380 17.94 4.14 -17.88
N ILE A 381 17.70 3.95 -19.16
CA ILE A 381 17.78 2.65 -19.84
C ILE A 381 18.85 2.78 -20.91
N PHE A 382 19.65 1.73 -21.06
CA PHE A 382 20.60 1.62 -22.15
C PHE A 382 19.84 1.52 -23.48
N ASN A 383 20.04 2.50 -24.35
CA ASN A 383 19.41 2.62 -25.66
C ASN A 383 20.38 2.25 -26.80
N GLY A 384 21.48 1.59 -26.48
CA GLY A 384 22.55 1.26 -27.42
C GLY A 384 23.80 2.11 -27.21
N LEU A 385 24.68 2.10 -28.21
CA LEU A 385 25.94 2.83 -28.19
C LEU A 385 25.77 4.21 -28.82
N ARG A 386 26.62 5.15 -28.41
CA ARG A 386 26.75 6.46 -29.08
C ARG A 386 27.57 6.31 -30.34
N GLU A 387 26.92 6.30 -31.48
CA GLU A 387 27.55 6.10 -32.80
C GLU A 387 28.66 7.12 -33.07
N GLU A 388 28.52 8.36 -32.56
CA GLU A 388 29.52 9.42 -32.70
C GLU A 388 30.85 9.13 -31.98
N HIS A 389 30.87 8.11 -31.10
CA HIS A 389 32.06 7.65 -30.38
C HIS A 389 32.58 6.29 -30.88
N ILE A 390 32.01 5.79 -31.98
CA ILE A 390 32.46 4.60 -32.67
C ILE A 390 33.18 5.02 -33.95
N THR A 391 34.38 4.49 -34.13
CA THR A 391 35.20 4.67 -35.33
C THR A 391 34.53 4.05 -36.56
N ARG A 392 34.92 4.47 -37.77
CA ARG A 392 34.37 3.90 -39.02
C ARG A 392 34.57 2.38 -39.16
N GLU A 393 35.61 1.83 -38.52
CA GLU A 393 35.91 0.38 -38.52
C GLU A 393 35.24 -0.37 -37.35
N GLY A 394 34.38 0.28 -36.56
CA GLY A 394 33.60 -0.34 -35.49
C GLY A 394 34.33 -0.49 -34.14
N TYR A 395 35.41 0.24 -33.89
CA TYR A 395 36.08 0.31 -32.58
C TYR A 395 35.54 1.47 -31.73
N PHE A 396 35.63 1.34 -30.41
CA PHE A 396 35.44 2.47 -29.49
C PHE A 396 36.56 3.49 -29.65
N ASP A 397 36.22 4.77 -29.84
CA ASP A 397 37.22 5.84 -29.84
C ASP A 397 37.66 6.18 -28.40
N LEU A 398 38.64 5.42 -27.88
CA LEU A 398 39.16 5.61 -26.52
C LEU A 398 39.79 6.98 -26.28
N SER A 399 40.05 7.79 -27.32
CA SER A 399 40.49 9.18 -27.14
C SER A 399 39.44 10.05 -26.44
N LYS A 400 38.16 9.63 -26.47
CA LYS A 400 37.05 10.28 -25.77
C LYS A 400 37.04 10.04 -24.25
N LEU A 401 37.89 9.15 -23.73
CA LEU A 401 38.00 8.84 -22.29
C LEU A 401 39.07 9.68 -21.58
N THR A 402 39.08 10.99 -21.72
CA THR A 402 40.14 11.82 -21.12
C THR A 402 39.93 12.08 -19.61
N PRO A 403 41.00 12.03 -18.78
CA PRO A 403 42.31 11.42 -19.03
C PRO A 403 42.26 9.87 -19.00
N LEU A 404 43.01 9.25 -19.92
CA LEU A 404 43.25 7.81 -20.02
C LEU A 404 44.75 7.53 -20.08
N TYR A 405 45.19 6.45 -19.43
CA TYR A 405 46.56 5.98 -19.47
C TYR A 405 46.59 4.50 -19.83
N VAL A 406 47.68 4.06 -20.48
CA VAL A 406 47.87 2.70 -21.00
C VAL A 406 49.11 2.07 -20.38
N LEU A 407 49.02 0.78 -20.05
CA LEU A 407 50.11 -0.10 -19.63
C LEU A 407 50.13 -1.36 -20.51
N GLY A 408 51.20 -2.17 -20.41
CA GLY A 408 51.35 -3.37 -21.24
C GLY A 408 52.00 -3.09 -22.60
N LEU A 409 52.74 -1.98 -22.72
CA LEU A 409 53.42 -1.56 -23.95
C LEU A 409 54.94 -1.73 -23.88
N GLU A 410 55.47 -2.35 -22.82
CA GLU A 410 56.90 -2.39 -22.49
C GLU A 410 57.73 -2.96 -23.65
N ALA A 411 57.32 -4.11 -24.19
CA ALA A 411 57.99 -4.76 -25.32
C ALA A 411 57.96 -3.89 -26.59
N TYR A 412 56.82 -3.25 -26.87
CA TYR A 412 56.68 -2.34 -28.01
C TYR A 412 57.56 -1.10 -27.84
N LEU A 413 57.53 -0.46 -26.66
CA LEU A 413 58.33 0.73 -26.36
C LEU A 413 59.83 0.43 -26.45
N LYS A 414 60.26 -0.74 -25.96
CA LYS A 414 61.65 -1.19 -26.07
C LYS A 414 62.08 -1.39 -27.52
N ALA A 415 61.20 -1.95 -28.36
CA ALA A 415 61.44 -2.11 -29.79
C ALA A 415 61.48 -0.76 -30.51
N TYR A 416 60.48 0.10 -30.26
CA TYR A 416 60.38 1.45 -30.85
C TYR A 416 61.57 2.34 -30.49
N ARG A 417 62.08 2.20 -29.26
CA ARG A 417 63.26 2.95 -28.82
C ARG A 417 64.49 2.54 -29.63
N LYS A 418 64.70 1.27 -29.96
CA LYS A 418 65.91 0.85 -30.71
C LYS A 418 65.77 1.27 -32.18
N PRO A 419 66.75 1.99 -32.78
CA PRO A 419 68.15 2.20 -32.34
C PRO A 419 68.43 3.54 -31.59
N LEU A 420 67.41 4.32 -31.27
CA LEU A 420 67.52 5.63 -30.62
C LEU A 420 67.93 5.54 -29.13
N SER A 421 68.56 6.62 -28.63
CA SER A 421 68.79 6.82 -27.21
C SER A 421 67.50 7.30 -26.50
N TYR A 422 67.42 7.13 -25.18
CA TYR A 422 66.28 7.62 -24.39
C TYR A 422 66.03 9.13 -24.62
N ALA A 423 67.09 9.94 -24.56
CA ALA A 423 67.01 11.39 -24.76
C ALA A 423 66.49 11.76 -26.17
N ALA A 424 66.86 10.99 -27.21
CA ALA A 424 66.37 11.22 -28.56
C ALA A 424 64.86 10.94 -28.68
N VAL A 425 64.39 9.84 -28.09
CA VAL A 425 62.95 9.50 -28.07
C VAL A 425 62.15 10.51 -27.25
N GLU A 426 62.66 10.91 -26.09
CA GLU A 426 62.02 11.92 -25.23
C GLU A 426 61.88 13.26 -25.96
N ARG A 427 62.94 13.72 -26.65
CA ARG A 427 62.88 14.93 -27.49
C ARG A 427 61.84 14.79 -28.60
N LYS A 428 61.81 13.65 -29.30
CA LYS A 428 60.85 13.37 -30.39
C LYS A 428 59.40 13.40 -29.90
N LEU A 429 59.14 12.87 -28.70
CA LEU A 429 57.79 12.79 -28.13
C LEU A 429 57.39 14.04 -27.33
N GLY A 430 58.34 14.92 -27.01
CA GLY A 430 58.15 16.10 -26.17
C GLY A 430 57.97 15.74 -24.69
N LEU A 431 58.79 14.82 -24.19
CA LEU A 431 58.77 14.32 -22.82
C LEU A 431 59.88 14.94 -21.98
N SER A 432 59.70 14.99 -20.66
CA SER A 432 60.79 15.38 -19.76
C SER A 432 61.80 14.24 -19.60
N SER A 433 63.03 14.59 -19.20
CA SER A 433 64.10 13.63 -18.97
C SER A 433 63.68 12.48 -18.06
N GLY A 434 63.94 11.25 -18.49
CA GLY A 434 63.67 10.00 -17.77
C GLY A 434 62.22 9.49 -17.84
N GLN A 435 61.27 10.26 -18.39
CA GLN A 435 59.87 9.81 -18.48
C GLN A 435 59.70 8.59 -19.37
N TYR A 436 60.41 8.53 -20.50
CA TYR A 436 60.26 7.41 -21.44
C TYR A 436 60.76 6.11 -20.82
N TYR A 437 61.87 6.18 -20.06
CA TYR A 437 62.40 5.03 -19.31
C TYR A 437 61.32 4.44 -18.40
N HIS A 438 60.58 5.28 -17.67
CA HIS A 438 59.53 4.83 -16.78
C HIS A 438 58.36 4.16 -17.52
N TYR A 439 58.02 4.63 -18.71
CA TYR A 439 56.99 4.00 -19.56
C TYR A 439 57.48 2.66 -20.13
N GLU A 440 58.70 2.60 -20.65
CA GLU A 440 59.29 1.36 -21.20
C GLU A 440 59.37 0.23 -20.16
N HIS A 441 59.60 0.58 -18.89
CA HIS A 441 59.68 -0.40 -17.79
C HIS A 441 58.35 -0.59 -17.03
N GLY A 442 57.25 -0.02 -17.51
CA GLY A 442 55.92 -0.18 -16.90
C GLY A 442 55.75 0.49 -15.51
N THR A 443 56.77 1.21 -15.01
CA THR A 443 56.71 1.90 -13.71
C THR A 443 55.77 3.12 -13.72
N ARG A 444 55.47 3.66 -14.91
CA ARG A 444 54.44 4.68 -15.12
C ARG A 444 53.55 4.29 -16.29
N ALA A 445 52.26 4.63 -16.20
CA ALA A 445 51.32 4.44 -17.29
C ALA A 445 51.47 5.55 -18.35
N LEU A 446 51.46 5.18 -19.62
CA LEU A 446 51.63 6.09 -20.75
C LEU A 446 50.34 6.88 -21.01
N PRO A 447 50.36 8.23 -21.05
CA PRO A 447 49.17 9.01 -21.40
C PRO A 447 48.65 8.63 -22.79
N PHE A 448 47.36 8.33 -22.90
CA PHE A 448 46.76 7.85 -24.14
C PHE A 448 47.00 8.76 -25.36
N PRO A 449 46.93 10.11 -25.26
CA PRO A 449 47.22 11.00 -26.40
C PRO A 449 48.64 10.87 -26.97
N LEU A 450 49.59 10.37 -26.16
CA LEU A 450 50.97 10.20 -26.59
C LEU A 450 51.14 9.05 -27.60
N LEU A 451 50.20 8.10 -27.62
CA LEU A 451 50.19 7.00 -28.58
C LEU A 451 50.09 7.48 -30.02
N PHE A 452 49.36 8.58 -30.27
CA PHE A 452 49.27 9.17 -31.61
C PHE A 452 50.64 9.59 -32.14
N LYS A 453 51.45 10.27 -31.33
CA LYS A 453 52.82 10.66 -31.68
C LYS A 453 53.73 9.43 -31.84
N LEU A 454 53.55 8.45 -30.98
CA LEU A 454 54.40 7.26 -30.92
C LEU A 454 54.19 6.31 -32.11
N PHE A 455 52.97 6.23 -32.63
CA PHE A 455 52.66 5.45 -33.83
C PHE A 455 52.70 6.25 -35.13
N ASP A 456 53.01 7.55 -35.05
CA ASP A 456 52.92 8.53 -36.13
C ASP A 456 51.55 8.52 -36.83
N LEU A 457 50.50 8.63 -36.02
CA LEU A 457 49.10 8.55 -36.46
C LEU A 457 48.38 9.86 -36.24
N LYS A 458 47.58 10.25 -37.24
CA LYS A 458 46.71 11.44 -37.19
C LYS A 458 45.26 11.10 -36.84
N GLU A 459 44.83 9.87 -37.10
CA GLU A 459 43.43 9.46 -36.95
C GLU A 459 43.21 8.40 -35.85
N PRO A 460 42.15 8.52 -35.02
CA PRO A 460 41.82 7.55 -33.97
C PRO A 460 41.54 6.13 -34.49
N ASN A 461 40.94 6.01 -35.68
CA ASN A 461 40.60 4.71 -36.28
C ASN A 461 41.85 3.85 -36.45
N THR A 462 42.90 4.43 -37.03
CA THR A 462 44.17 3.76 -37.26
C THR A 462 44.85 3.39 -35.95
N LEU A 463 44.67 4.19 -34.89
CA LEU A 463 45.21 3.88 -33.57
C LEU A 463 44.55 2.64 -32.97
N MET A 464 43.21 2.54 -33.01
CA MET A 464 42.50 1.38 -32.44
C MET A 464 42.88 0.07 -33.13
N LYS A 465 42.97 0.10 -34.46
CA LYS A 465 43.45 -1.03 -35.26
C LYS A 465 44.87 -1.45 -34.87
N LYS A 466 45.78 -0.49 -34.69
CA LYS A 466 47.14 -0.78 -34.21
C LYS A 466 47.14 -1.40 -32.81
N LEU A 467 46.36 -0.85 -31.87
CA LEU A 467 46.30 -1.39 -30.51
C LEU A 467 45.80 -2.83 -30.45
N VAL A 468 44.82 -3.20 -31.28
CA VAL A 468 44.35 -4.59 -31.38
C VAL A 468 45.40 -5.53 -31.95
N ALA A 469 46.26 -5.04 -32.85
CA ALA A 469 47.32 -5.84 -33.45
C ALA A 469 48.56 -6.01 -32.55
N LEU A 470 48.66 -5.29 -31.44
CA LEU A 470 49.80 -5.42 -30.54
C LEU A 470 49.77 -6.75 -29.79
N PRO A 471 50.92 -7.44 -29.66
CA PRO A 471 51.01 -8.63 -28.84
C PRO A 471 50.91 -8.26 -27.35
N GLY A 472 50.16 -9.06 -26.60
CA GLY A 472 50.02 -8.91 -25.14
C GLY A 472 48.71 -8.27 -24.71
N LYS A 473 48.53 -8.18 -23.38
CA LYS A 473 47.32 -7.67 -22.75
C LYS A 473 47.50 -6.21 -22.38
N LEU A 474 46.81 -5.33 -23.11
CA LEU A 474 46.78 -3.90 -22.80
C LEU A 474 45.89 -3.64 -21.58
N LEU A 475 46.39 -2.85 -20.64
CA LEU A 475 45.63 -2.40 -19.48
C LEU A 475 45.45 -0.89 -19.54
N PHE A 476 44.29 -0.44 -19.10
CA PHE A 476 43.91 0.96 -19.10
C PHE A 476 43.63 1.42 -17.67
N ARG A 477 43.95 2.67 -17.37
CA ARG A 477 43.55 3.30 -16.11
C ARG A 477 43.15 4.75 -16.29
N ALA A 478 42.20 5.21 -15.50
CA ALA A 478 42.03 6.62 -15.19
C ALA A 478 43.00 7.03 -14.05
N LEU A 479 43.14 8.32 -13.78
CA LEU A 479 44.09 8.89 -12.79
C LEU A 479 44.23 8.07 -11.50
N THR A 480 43.11 7.75 -10.85
CA THR A 480 43.08 7.05 -9.56
C THR A 480 42.44 5.66 -9.64
N SER A 481 42.21 5.10 -10.84
CA SER A 481 41.60 3.76 -10.96
C SER A 481 42.66 2.68 -10.97
N ARG A 482 42.25 1.45 -10.62
CA ARG A 482 43.08 0.28 -10.87
C ARG A 482 43.20 0.07 -12.39
N PRO A 483 44.35 -0.41 -12.88
CA PRO A 483 44.51 -0.74 -14.28
C PRO A 483 43.78 -2.04 -14.61
N HIS A 484 43.00 -2.05 -15.68
CA HIS A 484 42.24 -3.22 -16.13
C HIS A 484 41.98 -3.14 -17.64
N PRO A 485 41.64 -4.25 -18.34
CA PRO A 485 41.36 -4.21 -19.77
C PRO A 485 40.09 -3.39 -20.07
N LEU A 486 40.02 -2.86 -21.28
CA LEU A 486 38.81 -2.28 -21.85
C LEU A 486 38.48 -2.99 -23.17
N PRO A 487 37.20 -3.28 -23.43
CA PRO A 487 36.78 -3.72 -24.75
C PRO A 487 37.13 -2.68 -25.81
N LEU A 488 37.80 -3.10 -26.89
CA LEU A 488 38.15 -2.22 -28.00
C LEU A 488 37.08 -2.20 -29.10
N LYS A 489 36.23 -3.23 -29.17
CA LYS A 489 35.09 -3.33 -30.08
C LYS A 489 33.79 -3.66 -29.33
N PRO A 490 32.63 -3.19 -29.82
CA PRO A 490 31.34 -3.71 -29.41
C PRO A 490 31.23 -5.21 -29.67
N THR A 491 30.75 -5.96 -28.68
CA THR A 491 30.37 -7.37 -28.83
C THR A 491 28.96 -7.55 -28.28
N GLN A 492 28.26 -8.62 -28.68
CA GLN A 492 26.92 -8.91 -28.14
C GLN A 492 26.96 -9.09 -26.61
N GLU A 493 28.02 -9.69 -26.09
CA GLU A 493 28.22 -9.83 -24.66
C GLU A 493 28.39 -8.47 -23.97
N LEU A 494 29.18 -7.56 -24.54
CA LEU A 494 29.34 -6.22 -23.98
C LEU A 494 28.02 -5.45 -23.98
N LEU A 495 27.26 -5.51 -25.07
CA LEU A 495 25.95 -4.86 -25.16
C LEU A 495 24.98 -5.42 -24.11
N PHE A 496 24.98 -6.74 -23.90
CA PHE A 496 24.25 -7.39 -22.82
C PHE A 496 24.70 -6.89 -21.44
N VAL A 497 26.00 -6.79 -21.17
CA VAL A 497 26.49 -6.26 -19.90
C VAL A 497 26.06 -4.80 -19.71
N MET A 498 26.28 -3.95 -20.72
CA MET A 498 25.93 -2.53 -20.67
C MET A 498 24.42 -2.30 -20.46
N SER A 499 23.55 -3.16 -21.00
CA SER A 499 22.10 -3.07 -20.80
C SER A 499 21.65 -3.35 -19.36
N HIS A 500 22.50 -4.01 -18.56
CA HIS A 500 22.24 -4.32 -17.16
C HIS A 500 23.01 -3.42 -16.18
N LEU A 501 23.83 -2.51 -16.70
CA LEU A 501 24.58 -1.54 -15.93
C LEU A 501 23.97 -0.14 -16.07
N LEU A 502 23.84 0.56 -14.96
CA LEU A 502 23.39 1.95 -14.93
C LEU A 502 24.49 2.83 -14.34
N PRO A 503 25.19 3.64 -15.16
CA PRO A 503 26.17 4.58 -14.64
C PRO A 503 25.48 5.71 -13.85
N LEU A 504 25.91 5.92 -12.61
CA LEU A 504 25.47 7.03 -11.74
C LEU A 504 26.63 8.00 -11.51
N THR A 505 26.49 8.95 -10.58
CA THR A 505 27.50 10.00 -10.38
C THR A 505 28.88 9.45 -10.01
N ASN A 506 28.94 8.46 -9.11
CA ASN A 506 30.21 7.98 -8.52
C ASN A 506 30.40 6.46 -8.57
N TRP A 507 29.46 5.72 -9.14
CA TRP A 507 29.46 4.26 -9.20
C TRP A 507 28.49 3.77 -10.26
N THR A 508 28.60 2.49 -10.62
CA THR A 508 27.71 1.84 -11.58
C THR A 508 26.78 0.87 -10.86
N ARG A 509 25.47 1.00 -11.05
CA ARG A 509 24.46 0.10 -10.49
C ARG A 509 24.26 -1.10 -11.40
N ILE A 510 24.14 -2.28 -10.80
CA ILE A 510 23.72 -3.50 -11.48
C ILE A 510 22.21 -3.64 -11.34
N LEU A 511 21.48 -3.57 -12.46
CA LEU A 511 20.03 -3.57 -12.48
C LEU A 511 19.45 -4.93 -12.08
N GLN A 512 19.98 -6.01 -12.65
CA GLN A 512 19.57 -7.39 -12.38
C GLN A 512 20.80 -8.26 -12.09
N PRO A 513 21.23 -8.35 -10.83
CA PRO A 513 22.41 -9.12 -10.47
C PRO A 513 22.15 -10.62 -10.67
N THR A 514 22.88 -11.24 -11.61
CA THR A 514 22.91 -12.68 -11.83
C THR A 514 24.35 -13.17 -11.83
N LYS A 515 24.58 -14.45 -11.51
CA LYS A 515 25.92 -15.05 -11.53
C LYS A 515 26.58 -14.90 -12.92
N GLN A 516 25.82 -15.13 -13.98
CA GLN A 516 26.28 -14.97 -15.36
C GLN A 516 26.69 -13.54 -15.66
N LEU A 517 25.91 -12.54 -15.21
CA LEU A 517 26.26 -11.14 -15.42
C LEU A 517 27.54 -10.74 -14.67
N TYR A 518 27.73 -11.22 -13.43
CA TYR A 518 28.97 -10.97 -12.69
C TYR A 518 30.20 -11.56 -13.39
N GLN A 519 30.11 -12.81 -13.86
CA GLN A 519 31.18 -13.44 -14.62
C GLN A 519 31.51 -12.69 -15.92
N ALA A 520 30.48 -12.19 -16.63
CA ALA A 520 30.68 -11.38 -17.83
C ALA A 520 31.36 -10.04 -17.53
N ILE A 521 30.97 -9.35 -16.45
CA ILE A 521 31.60 -8.10 -15.99
C ILE A 521 33.07 -8.35 -15.65
N GLU A 522 33.36 -9.38 -14.86
CA GLU A 522 34.71 -9.74 -14.44
C GLU A 522 35.58 -10.13 -15.64
N ARG A 523 35.03 -10.88 -16.61
CA ARG A 523 35.75 -11.24 -17.82
C ARG A 523 36.06 -10.05 -18.73
N LEU A 524 35.10 -9.15 -18.95
CA LEU A 524 35.25 -8.03 -19.89
C LEU A 524 36.09 -6.89 -19.31
N PHE A 525 35.99 -6.64 -18.00
CA PHE A 525 36.58 -5.48 -17.35
C PHE A 525 37.53 -5.81 -16.22
N GLU A 526 37.59 -7.05 -15.74
CA GLU A 526 38.38 -7.46 -14.55
C GLU A 526 38.09 -6.61 -13.31
N VAL A 527 36.82 -6.23 -13.16
CA VAL A 527 36.32 -5.49 -12.00
C VAL A 527 35.37 -6.36 -11.22
N GLU A 528 35.61 -6.47 -9.92
CA GLU A 528 34.76 -7.23 -8.99
C GLU A 528 33.54 -6.39 -8.54
N PRO A 529 32.30 -6.86 -8.77
CA PRO A 529 31.10 -6.23 -8.23
C PRO A 529 31.00 -6.36 -6.71
N VAL A 530 30.70 -5.27 -6.01
CA VAL A 530 30.39 -5.28 -4.57
C VAL A 530 28.88 -5.19 -4.38
N LYS A 531 28.22 -6.33 -4.13
CA LYS A 531 26.76 -6.46 -4.10
C LYS A 531 26.16 -6.00 -5.44
N LYS A 532 25.27 -5.01 -5.44
CA LYS A 532 24.63 -4.45 -6.66
C LYS A 532 25.37 -3.24 -7.24
N HIS A 533 26.63 -3.03 -6.88
CA HIS A 533 27.37 -1.80 -7.18
C HIS A 533 28.77 -2.13 -7.68
N ILE A 534 29.27 -1.35 -8.64
CA ILE A 534 30.66 -1.39 -9.08
C ILE A 534 31.27 -0.02 -8.82
N ARG A 535 32.37 0.02 -8.05
CA ARG A 535 33.09 1.25 -7.68
C ARG A 535 34.38 1.37 -8.48
N ASP A 536 34.26 1.38 -9.80
CA ASP A 536 35.38 1.62 -10.70
C ASP A 536 35.13 2.85 -11.57
N LYS A 537 36.05 3.82 -11.51
CA LYS A 537 35.93 5.10 -12.22
C LYS A 537 36.15 4.96 -13.72
N LEU A 538 36.98 4.01 -14.16
CA LEU A 538 37.27 3.82 -15.57
C LEU A 538 36.08 3.16 -16.26
N LEU A 539 35.52 2.08 -15.68
CA LEU A 539 34.28 1.48 -16.14
C LEU A 539 33.14 2.50 -16.16
N LEU A 540 32.98 3.28 -15.09
CA LEU A 540 31.94 4.31 -15.03
C LEU A 540 32.05 5.29 -16.22
N ARG A 541 33.26 5.81 -16.48
CA ARG A 541 33.53 6.70 -17.62
C ARG A 541 33.30 6.00 -18.95
N PHE A 542 33.74 4.76 -19.10
CA PHE A 542 33.51 3.95 -20.29
C PHE A 542 32.01 3.88 -20.63
N LEU A 543 31.17 3.54 -19.65
CA LEU A 543 29.72 3.49 -19.83
C LEU A 543 29.12 4.86 -20.14
N GLN A 544 29.54 5.91 -19.43
CA GLN A 544 29.04 7.28 -19.65
C GLN A 544 29.42 7.87 -21.00
N THR A 545 30.61 7.51 -21.51
CA THR A 545 31.11 7.98 -22.80
C THR A 545 30.47 7.20 -23.93
N PHE A 546 30.51 5.87 -23.92
CA PHE A 546 30.11 5.06 -25.07
C PHE A 546 28.66 4.58 -25.03
N GLY A 547 28.04 4.51 -23.84
CA GLY A 547 26.65 4.12 -23.70
C GLY A 547 25.69 5.29 -23.87
N ASP A 548 24.63 5.06 -24.64
CA ASP A 548 23.48 5.95 -24.73
C ASP A 548 22.47 5.57 -23.65
N TYR A 549 22.57 6.22 -22.48
CA TYR A 549 21.63 6.03 -21.38
C TYR A 549 20.57 7.11 -21.43
N ARG A 550 19.45 6.84 -22.11
CA ARG A 550 18.35 7.80 -22.22
C ARG A 550 17.38 7.62 -21.08
N LYS A 551 16.86 8.75 -20.63
CA LYS A 551 15.65 8.77 -19.82
C LYS A 551 14.48 8.49 -20.76
N ILE A 552 14.06 7.22 -20.85
CA ILE A 552 12.83 6.90 -21.58
C ILE A 552 11.67 7.53 -20.80
N GLU A 553 10.96 8.47 -21.43
CA GLU A 553 9.60 8.74 -21.01
C GLU A 553 8.82 7.48 -21.30
N ILE A 554 8.55 6.69 -20.25
CA ILE A 554 7.50 5.69 -20.34
C ILE A 554 6.26 6.52 -20.65
N GLY A 555 5.87 6.57 -21.93
CA GLY A 555 4.82 7.43 -22.44
C GLY A 555 3.51 7.07 -21.79
N ILE A 556 3.23 7.70 -20.64
CA ILE A 556 2.01 7.43 -19.88
C ILE A 556 1.35 8.75 -19.56
N PHE A 557 0.43 9.07 -20.46
CA PHE A 557 -0.90 9.61 -20.22
C PHE A 557 -1.03 10.70 -19.16
N ARG A 558 -1.12 11.95 -19.64
CA ARG A 558 -1.61 13.11 -18.88
C ARG A 558 -3.00 12.90 -18.25
N ASN A 559 -3.74 11.86 -18.63
CA ASN A 559 -5.14 11.62 -18.23
C ASN A 559 -5.33 10.79 -16.94
N LEU A 560 -4.27 10.29 -16.29
CA LEU A 560 -4.42 9.44 -15.09
C LEU A 560 -4.43 10.20 -13.74
N ILE A 561 -4.18 11.51 -13.73
CA ILE A 561 -4.07 12.31 -12.48
C ILE A 561 -5.33 13.15 -12.21
N SER A 562 -6.30 13.18 -13.13
CA SER A 562 -7.56 13.93 -13.02
C SER A 562 -8.67 13.21 -12.26
N TYR A 563 -8.39 12.05 -11.67
CA TYR A 563 -9.24 11.33 -10.72
C TYR A 563 -8.51 11.18 -9.38
#